data_AF-E3T2V2-F1
#
_entry.id   AF-E3T2V2-F1
#
_cell.length_a   1.000
_cell.length_b   1.000
_cell.length_c   1.000
_cell.angle_alpha   90.00
_cell.angle_beta   90.00
_cell.angle_gamma   90.00
#
_symmetry.space_group_name_H-M   'P 1'
#
loop_
_entity.id
_entity.type
_entity.pdbx_description
1 polymer ?
#
loop_
_entity_poly.entity_id
_entity_poly.type
_entity_poly.pdbx_seq_one_letter_code
_entity_poly.pdbx_strand_id
1 'polypeptide(L)' 'MEVNILAFIATALFVLIPTAFLIILYVQTTAQSNFD' A
#
# COMPACT_ATOMS: atom_id res chain seq x y z
N MET A 1 -15.38 11.30 21.64
CA MET A 1 -15.39 12.10 20.39
C MET A 1 -16.11 11.29 19.34
N GLU A 2 -17.05 11.88 18.60
CA GLU A 2 -17.65 11.24 17.44
C GLU A 2 -16.66 11.31 16.26
N VAL A 3 -16.46 10.20 15.56
CA VAL A 3 -15.47 10.10 14.47
C VAL A 3 -16.16 9.87 13.13
N ASN A 4 -15.69 10.55 12.09
CA ASN A 4 -16.22 10.37 10.74
C ASN A 4 -15.67 9.06 10.14
N ILE A 5 -16.52 8.05 10.05
CA ILE A 5 -16.16 6.74 9.50
C ILE A 5 -15.73 6.81 8.02
N LEU A 6 -16.31 7.71 7.23
CA LEU A 6 -15.91 7.90 5.83
C LEU A 6 -14.51 8.51 5.75
N ALA A 7 -14.19 9.45 6.64
CA ALA A 7 -12.84 10.01 6.73
C ALA A 7 -11.82 8.94 7.15
N PHE A 8 -12.18 8.07 8.10
CA PHE A 8 -11.35 6.95 8.51
C PHE A 8 -11.05 5.99 7.35
N ILE A 9 -12.09 5.56 6.62
CA ILE A 9 -11.94 4.67 5.45
C ILE A 9 -11.11 5.36 4.37
N ALA A 10 -11.35 6.65 4.09
CA ALA A 10 -10.60 7.41 3.11
C ALA A 10 -9.11 7.48 3.45
N THR A 11 -8.74 7.76 4.71
CA THR A 11 -7.35 7.77 5.15
C THR A 11 -6.72 6.38 5.09
N ALA A 12 -7.44 5.33 5.50
CA ALA A 12 -6.96 3.96 5.43
C ALA A 12 -6.65 3.55 3.98
N LEU A 13 -7.60 3.77 3.06
CA LEU A 13 -7.41 3.44 1.64
C LEU A 13 -6.31 4.29 1.01
N PHE A 14 -6.22 5.58 1.35
CA PHE A 14 -5.18 6.48 0.84
C PHE A 14 -3.77 6.02 1.22
N VAL A 15 -3.58 5.41 2.38
CA VAL A 15 -2.27 4.85 2.78
C VAL A 15 -2.06 3.47 2.19
N LEU A 16 -3.05 2.59 2.28
CA LEU A 16 -2.90 1.18 1.91
C LEU A 16 -2.71 0.96 0.42
N ILE A 17 -3.44 1.68 -0.44
CA ILE A 17 -3.38 1.51 -1.89
C ILE A 17 -1.97 1.82 -2.45
N PRO A 18 -1.37 3.02 -2.24
CA PRO A 18 -0.04 3.30 -2.75
C PRO A 18 1.04 2.45 -2.06
N THR A 19 0.87 2.12 -0.77
CA THR A 19 1.83 1.27 -0.05
C THR A 19 1.86 -0.15 -0.63
N ALA A 20 0.69 -0.76 -0.84
CA ALA A 20 0.59 -2.08 -1.46
C ALA A 20 1.16 -2.06 -2.89
N PHE A 21 0.88 -1.02 -3.67
CA PHE A 21 1.46 -0.84 -5.00
C PHE A 21 2.99 -0.84 -4.98
N LEU A 22 3.61 -0.06 -4.09
CA LEU A 22 5.07 0.00 -3.95
C LEU A 22 5.66 -1.34 -3.49
N ILE A 23 5.02 -2.02 -2.54
CA ILE A 23 5.45 -3.35 -2.08
C ILE A 23 5.43 -4.35 -3.23
N ILE A 24 4.38 -4.35 -4.04
CA ILE A 24 4.25 -5.23 -5.20
C ILE A 24 5.38 -4.97 -6.21
N LEU A 25 5.71 -3.71 -6.49
CA LEU A 25 6.83 -3.38 -7.37
C LEU A 25 8.17 -3.82 -6.78
N TYR A 26 8.39 -3.58 -5.49
CA TYR A 26 9.61 -4.00 -4.78
C TYR A 26 9.81 -5.52 -4.81
N VAL A 27 8.76 -6.29 -4.57
CA VAL A 27 8.84 -7.76 -4.61
C VAL A 27 9.16 -8.25 -6.02
N GLN A 28 8.57 -7.66 -7.05
CA GLN A 28 8.87 -8.03 -8.43
C GLN A 28 10.30 -7.69 -8.83
N THR A 29 10.81 -6.51 -8.48
CA THR A 29 12.19 -6.12 -8.79
C THR A 29 13.20 -6.98 -8.04
N THR A 30 12.98 -7.22 -6.75
CA THR A 30 13.85 -8.10 -5.96
C THR A 30 13.82 -9.54 -6.47
N ALA A 31 12.64 -10.09 -6.77
CA ALA A 31 12.53 -11.44 -7.33
C ALA A 31 13.35 -11.57 -8.62
N GLN A 32 13.22 -10.63 -9.58
CA GLN A 32 14.00 -10.65 -10.81
C GLN A 32 15.51 -10.57 -10.56
N SER A 33 15.96 -9.69 -9.66
CA SER A 33 17.39 -9.52 -9.35
C SER A 33 18.06 -10.70 -8.65
N ASN A 34 17.29 -11.60 -8.02
CA ASN A 34 17.84 -12.80 -7.37
C ASN A 34 18.00 -13.99 -8.34
N PHE A 35 17.50 -13.88 -9.58
CA PHE A 35 17.65 -14.89 -10.63
C PHE A 35 18.80 -14.56 -11.63
N ASP A 36 19.51 -13.44 -11.42
CA ASP A 36 20.76 -13.06 -12.11
C ASP A 36 21.99 -13.39 -11.26
#